data_AF-A0A0C9MER7-F1
#
_entry.id   AF-A0A0C9MER7-F1
#
_cell.length_a   1.000
_cell.length_b   1.000
_cell.length_c   1.000
_cell.angle_alpha   90.00
_cell.angle_beta   90.00
_cell.angle_gamma   90.00
#
_symmetry.space_group_name_H-M   'P 1'
#
loop_
_entity.id
_entity.type
_entity.pdbx_description
1 polymer ?
#
loop_
_entity_poly.entity_id
_entity_poly.type
_entity_poly.pdbx_seq_one_letter_code
_entity_poly.pdbx_strand_id
1 'polypeptide(L)'
;MQPSISNHFSTDRGRRSSCCSHCDHSSSNPATIVNEFEPQALSLTPPLENVYFKEQNQPFSCIYLLNLFLAPDMTRYLAETSISDDVYALPVHLQTLICEARMEVLVSKQKNHPLEGNAIKRLEKVREYIKSIALNDTAAIISTLSELIRDDDEMSIILEQ
;
A
#
# COMPACT_ATOMS: atom_id res chain seq x y z
N MET A 1 -24.33 55.82 32.06
CA MET A 1 -23.30 55.69 33.11
C MET A 1 -22.21 54.74 32.58
N GLN A 2 -21.06 55.29 32.18
CA GLN A 2 -19.73 54.64 32.25
C GLN A 2 -19.17 54.90 33.67
N PRO A 3 -18.20 54.14 34.24
CA PRO A 3 -16.84 53.79 33.71
C PRO A 3 -16.45 52.32 34.03
N SER A 4 -15.25 51.73 33.88
CA SER A 4 -14.02 51.87 33.07
C SER A 4 -13.12 50.65 33.41
N ILE A 5 -12.55 50.01 32.38
CA ILE A 5 -11.17 49.51 32.18
C ILE A 5 -10.45 48.71 33.29
N SER A 6 -9.98 47.48 32.97
CA SER A 6 -8.53 47.13 33.01
C SER A 6 -8.25 45.75 32.38
N ASN A 7 -7.32 45.75 31.42
CA ASN A 7 -6.76 44.58 30.76
C ASN A 7 -5.69 43.93 31.66
N HIS A 8 -5.59 42.59 31.62
CA HIS A 8 -4.27 41.97 31.66
C HIS A 8 -4.21 40.87 30.59
N PHE A 9 -3.49 41.18 29.52
CA PHE A 9 -2.96 40.21 28.58
C PHE A 9 -1.67 39.67 29.19
N SER A 10 -1.50 38.34 29.25
CA SER A 10 -0.18 37.72 29.20
C SER A 10 -0.32 36.27 28.77
N THR A 11 0.36 36.00 27.67
CA THR A 11 0.58 34.73 27.00
C THR A 11 1.23 33.70 27.92
N ASP A 12 0.81 32.44 27.88
CA ASP A 12 1.81 31.36 27.80
C ASP A 12 1.26 30.06 27.18
N ARG A 13 2.16 29.41 26.47
CA ARG A 13 2.04 28.17 25.71
C ARG A 13 1.98 26.97 26.68
N GLY A 14 1.32 25.89 26.28
CA GLY A 14 1.74 24.57 26.75
C GLY A 14 0.62 23.55 26.95
N ARG A 15 0.53 22.61 26.00
CA ARG A 15 0.05 21.25 26.25
C ARG A 15 0.75 20.66 27.48
N ARG A 16 0.04 19.87 28.29
CA ARG A 16 0.45 18.56 28.87
C ARG A 16 -0.61 18.10 29.89
N SER A 17 -1.47 17.17 29.52
CA SER A 17 -1.33 15.73 29.81
C SER A 17 -1.04 15.43 31.30
N SER A 18 -2.10 15.07 32.02
CA SER A 18 -2.05 14.51 33.37
C SER A 18 -1.46 13.09 33.32
N CYS A 19 -0.24 12.90 33.82
CA CYS A 19 0.29 11.59 34.19
C CYS A 19 0.93 11.65 35.59
N CYS A 20 0.41 10.79 36.46
CA CYS A 20 1.00 10.13 37.64
C CYS A 20 1.75 10.94 38.71
N SER A 21 1.15 10.98 39.89
CA SER A 21 1.79 11.25 41.19
C SER A 21 2.26 9.95 41.83
N HIS A 22 3.56 9.64 41.77
CA HIS A 22 4.40 9.10 42.85
C HIS A 22 5.77 8.66 42.29
N CYS A 23 6.80 9.46 42.55
CA CYS A 23 8.20 9.03 42.52
C CYS A 23 8.89 9.63 43.75
N ASP A 24 9.18 8.79 44.75
CA ASP A 24 10.10 9.16 45.84
C ASP A 24 11.53 9.22 45.30
N HIS A 25 12.12 10.40 45.37
CA HIS A 25 13.51 10.65 45.01
C HIS A 25 14.44 10.41 46.20
N SER A 26 15.18 9.30 46.18
CA SER A 26 16.44 9.19 46.93
C SER A 26 17.59 8.91 45.96
N SER A 27 18.12 10.00 45.40
CA SER A 27 19.55 10.30 45.23
C SER A 27 20.52 9.13 44.97
N SER A 28 20.79 8.85 43.69
CA SER A 28 22.12 8.43 43.23
C SER A 28 22.30 8.74 41.74
N ASN A 29 23.44 9.36 41.40
CA ASN A 29 23.84 9.95 40.12
C ASN A 29 23.43 9.16 38.84
N PRO A 30 22.94 9.81 37.76
CA PRO A 30 22.56 9.14 36.51
C PRO A 30 23.72 8.95 35.51
N ALA A 31 24.98 8.97 35.95
CA ALA A 31 26.15 8.95 35.06
C ALA A 31 26.85 7.58 34.94
N THR A 32 26.22 6.48 35.39
CA THR A 32 26.90 5.15 35.39
C THR A 32 25.97 3.98 35.04
N ILE A 33 24.84 4.22 34.37
CA ILE A 33 24.05 3.14 33.74
C ILE A 33 23.99 3.41 32.24
N VAL A 34 25.17 3.40 31.62
CA VAL A 34 25.31 3.44 30.16
C VAL A 34 26.26 2.31 29.79
N ASN A 35 25.82 1.06 29.93
CA ASN A 35 26.17 -0.01 29.00
C ASN A 35 25.38 -1.31 29.31
N GLU A 36 25.15 -2.09 28.27
CA GLU A 36 24.74 -3.52 28.28
C GLU A 36 23.25 -3.90 28.28
N PHE A 37 22.40 -3.16 27.57
CA PHE A 37 21.39 -3.83 26.73
C PHE A 37 21.25 -3.09 25.41
N GLU A 38 22.10 -3.48 24.49
CA GLU A 38 22.07 -3.05 23.11
C GLU A 38 20.72 -3.46 22.46
N PRO A 39 19.98 -2.58 21.80
CA PRO A 39 18.84 -2.97 20.99
C PRO A 39 19.32 -3.55 19.66
N GLN A 40 19.95 -4.73 19.69
CA GLN A 40 20.31 -5.50 18.47
C GLN A 40 19.09 -6.12 17.74
N ALA A 41 17.86 -5.73 18.10
CA ALA A 41 16.66 -6.22 17.43
C ALA A 41 16.18 -5.34 16.25
N LEU A 42 16.75 -4.14 16.05
CA LEU A 42 16.32 -3.21 14.99
C LEU A 42 17.11 -3.31 13.69
N SER A 43 18.12 -4.18 13.59
CA SER A 43 18.89 -4.42 12.36
C SER A 43 18.56 -5.75 11.67
N LEU A 44 17.63 -6.54 12.20
CA LEU A 44 17.33 -7.90 11.72
C LEU A 44 16.20 -7.97 10.70
N THR A 45 15.55 -6.86 10.34
CA THR A 45 14.72 -6.85 9.14
C THR A 45 15.65 -6.57 7.95
N PRO A 46 15.97 -7.59 7.12
CA PRO A 46 16.68 -7.32 5.88
C PRO A 46 15.91 -6.26 5.09
N PRO A 47 16.59 -5.38 4.34
CA PRO A 47 15.92 -4.47 3.43
C PRO A 47 14.96 -5.28 2.54
N LEU A 48 13.76 -4.75 2.27
CA LEU A 48 12.73 -5.42 1.45
C LEU A 48 13.28 -5.92 0.11
N GLU A 49 14.35 -5.29 -0.36
CA GLU A 49 15.11 -5.64 -1.56
C GLU A 49 15.76 -7.04 -1.52
N ASN A 50 15.95 -7.65 -0.34
CA ASN A 50 16.57 -8.96 -0.14
C ASN A 50 15.58 -10.07 0.26
N VAL A 51 14.28 -9.80 0.28
CA VAL A 51 13.23 -10.82 0.51
C VAL A 51 12.72 -11.38 -0.82
N TYR A 52 13.59 -11.44 -1.84
CA TYR A 52 13.38 -12.33 -2.97
C TYR A 52 13.77 -13.73 -2.51
N PHE A 53 12.75 -14.51 -2.11
CA PHE A 53 12.91 -15.94 -1.95
C PHE A 53 13.48 -16.49 -3.25
N LYS A 54 14.65 -17.15 -3.18
CA LYS A 54 15.19 -17.93 -4.31
C LYS A 54 14.03 -18.73 -4.91
N GLU A 55 13.83 -18.52 -6.20
CA GLU A 55 12.72 -18.82 -7.14
C GLU A 55 11.89 -20.11 -6.99
N GLN A 56 12.11 -20.95 -5.97
CA GLN A 56 11.49 -22.28 -5.87
C GLN A 56 10.37 -22.39 -4.81
N ASN A 57 10.16 -21.40 -3.94
CA ASN A 57 9.17 -21.49 -2.85
C ASN A 57 8.38 -20.19 -2.61
N GLN A 58 8.32 -19.26 -3.56
CA GLN A 58 7.44 -18.10 -3.40
C GLN A 58 6.02 -18.50 -3.83
N PRO A 59 5.01 -18.43 -2.95
CA PRO A 59 3.66 -18.93 -3.24
C PRO A 59 2.95 -18.16 -4.37
N PHE A 60 3.45 -16.96 -4.70
CA PHE A 60 3.04 -16.17 -5.86
C PHE A 60 4.14 -15.15 -6.18
N SER A 61 4.65 -15.15 -7.42
CA SER A 61 5.74 -14.25 -7.85
C SER A 61 5.23 -12.87 -8.27
N CYS A 62 3.93 -12.72 -8.56
CA CYS A 62 3.34 -11.50 -9.12
C CYS A 62 2.65 -10.64 -8.04
N ILE A 63 3.37 -10.27 -6.97
CA ILE A 63 2.81 -9.55 -5.82
C ILE A 63 2.13 -8.25 -6.25
N TYR A 64 2.65 -7.56 -7.26
CA TYR A 64 2.03 -6.35 -7.79
C TYR A 64 0.60 -6.62 -8.28
N LEU A 65 0.42 -7.72 -9.01
CA LEU A 65 -0.86 -8.11 -9.59
C LEU A 65 -1.87 -8.49 -8.50
N LEU A 66 -1.42 -9.24 -7.48
CA LEU A 66 -2.27 -9.60 -6.34
C LEU A 66 -2.76 -8.34 -5.62
N ASN A 67 -1.86 -7.42 -5.31
CA ASN A 67 -2.21 -6.17 -4.64
C ASN A 67 -3.15 -5.30 -5.49
N LEU A 68 -2.93 -5.24 -6.80
CA LEU A 68 -3.78 -4.50 -7.72
C LEU A 68 -5.24 -5.00 -7.68
N PHE A 69 -5.46 -6.31 -7.69
CA PHE A 69 -6.82 -6.88 -7.68
C PHE A 69 -7.47 -6.90 -6.29
N LEU A 70 -6.67 -6.93 -5.23
CA LEU A 70 -7.14 -6.81 -3.84
C LEU A 70 -7.38 -5.35 -3.42
N ALA A 71 -6.74 -4.37 -4.07
CA ALA A 71 -6.84 -2.96 -3.69
C ALA A 71 -8.30 -2.49 -3.66
N PRO A 72 -8.79 -1.87 -2.56
CA PRO A 72 -10.18 -1.40 -2.48
C PRO A 72 -10.51 -0.40 -3.60
N ASP A 73 -9.54 0.45 -3.94
CA ASP A 73 -9.59 1.38 -5.06
C ASP A 73 -8.41 1.08 -6.01
N MET A 74 -8.71 0.43 -7.14
CA MET A 74 -7.72 0.06 -8.15
C MET A 74 -7.13 1.29 -8.83
N THR A 75 -7.96 2.31 -9.07
CA THR A 75 -7.53 3.56 -9.74
C THR A 75 -6.48 4.27 -8.90
N ARG A 76 -6.74 4.39 -7.59
CA ARG A 76 -5.79 4.97 -6.66
C ARG A 76 -4.49 4.15 -6.60
N TYR A 77 -4.59 2.83 -6.55
CA TYR A 77 -3.41 1.95 -6.54
C TYR A 77 -2.54 2.16 -7.79
N LEU A 78 -3.13 2.22 -8.99
CA LEU A 78 -2.40 2.49 -10.23
C LEU A 78 -1.73 3.88 -10.24
N ALA A 79 -2.35 4.88 -9.60
CA ALA A 79 -1.84 6.24 -9.56
C ALA A 79 -0.69 6.44 -8.56
N GLU A 80 -0.67 5.70 -7.46
CA GLU A 80 0.20 5.97 -6.31
C GLU A 80 1.36 4.97 -6.18
N THR A 81 1.19 3.74 -6.66
CA THR A 81 2.20 2.67 -6.50
C THR A 81 3.14 2.66 -7.70
N SER A 82 4.44 2.42 -7.53
CA SER A 82 5.36 2.19 -8.66
C SER A 82 5.00 0.89 -9.38
N ILE A 83 5.16 0.87 -10.71
CA ILE A 83 5.07 -0.39 -11.45
C ILE A 83 6.27 -1.25 -11.06
N SER A 84 6.03 -2.53 -10.80
CA SER A 84 7.07 -3.48 -10.40
C SER A 84 7.56 -4.25 -11.62
N ASP A 85 8.79 -4.73 -11.57
CA ASP A 85 9.45 -5.39 -12.70
C ASP A 85 8.79 -6.72 -13.07
N ASP A 86 8.13 -7.38 -12.10
CA ASP A 86 7.32 -8.58 -12.30
C ASP A 86 6.20 -8.40 -13.33
N VAL A 87 5.70 -7.17 -13.53
CA VAL A 87 4.70 -6.85 -14.55
C VAL A 87 5.22 -7.12 -15.96
N TYR A 88 6.52 -6.95 -16.21
CA TYR A 88 7.13 -7.20 -17.52
C TYR A 88 7.35 -8.70 -17.80
N ALA A 89 7.11 -9.57 -16.81
CA ALA A 89 7.12 -11.01 -16.97
C ALA A 89 5.73 -11.61 -17.21
N LEU A 90 4.67 -10.79 -17.17
CA LEU A 90 3.30 -11.22 -17.43
C LEU A 90 3.06 -11.48 -18.93
N PRO A 91 2.02 -12.26 -19.29
CA PRO A 91 1.56 -12.37 -20.67
C PRO A 91 1.30 -10.99 -21.28
N VAL A 92 1.63 -10.86 -22.57
CA VAL A 92 1.67 -9.56 -23.27
C VAL A 92 0.35 -8.81 -23.17
N HIS A 93 -0.78 -9.52 -23.26
CA HIS A 93 -2.10 -8.92 -23.17
C HIS A 93 -2.35 -8.27 -21.80
N LEU A 94 -1.97 -8.95 -20.72
CA LEU A 94 -2.12 -8.45 -19.36
C LEU A 94 -1.16 -7.29 -19.05
N GLN A 95 0.09 -7.45 -19.47
CA GLN A 95 1.10 -6.40 -19.35
C GLN A 95 0.64 -5.12 -20.05
N THR A 96 0.16 -5.25 -21.29
CA THR A 96 -0.34 -4.13 -22.10
C THR A 96 -1.54 -3.48 -21.41
N LEU A 97 -2.51 -4.27 -20.96
CA LEU A 97 -3.70 -3.77 -20.27
C LEU A 97 -3.36 -2.97 -19.00
N ILE A 98 -2.46 -3.48 -18.17
CA ILE A 98 -2.03 -2.81 -16.93
C ILE A 98 -1.32 -1.49 -17.26
N CYS A 99 -0.44 -1.49 -18.26
CA CYS A 99 0.26 -0.28 -18.70
C CYS A 99 -0.72 0.77 -19.25
N GLU A 100 -1.66 0.36 -20.12
CA GLU A 100 -2.69 1.23 -20.67
C GLU A 100 -3.58 1.83 -19.58
N ALA A 101 -4.11 0.99 -18.68
CA ALA A 101 -4.97 1.44 -17.58
C ALA A 101 -4.23 2.43 -16.67
N ARG A 102 -2.95 2.16 -16.36
CA ARG A 102 -2.12 3.07 -15.58
C ARG A 102 -1.93 4.41 -16.29
N MET A 103 -1.64 4.41 -17.58
CA MET A 103 -1.51 5.64 -18.36
C MET A 103 -2.80 6.46 -18.36
N GLU A 104 -3.96 5.83 -18.57
CA GLU A 104 -5.27 6.49 -18.50
C GLU A 104 -5.47 7.20 -17.16
N VAL A 105 -5.17 6.51 -16.06
CA VAL A 105 -5.29 7.04 -14.70
C VAL A 105 -4.34 8.22 -14.47
N LEU A 106 -3.06 8.10 -14.86
CA LEU A 106 -2.07 9.15 -14.66
C LEU A 106 -2.40 10.41 -15.49
N VAL A 107 -2.85 10.23 -16.73
CA VAL A 107 -3.26 11.33 -17.61
C VAL A 107 -4.51 12.03 -17.06
N SER A 108 -5.51 11.27 -16.61
CA SER A 108 -6.73 11.81 -15.97
C SER A 108 -6.36 12.64 -14.73
N LYS A 109 -5.49 12.11 -13.86
CA LYS A 109 -5.01 12.81 -12.66
C LYS A 109 -4.20 14.07 -12.99
N GLN A 110 -3.35 14.03 -14.02
CA GLN A 110 -2.54 15.18 -14.42
C GLN A 110 -3.39 16.32 -15.01
N LYS A 111 -4.38 15.98 -15.83
CA LYS A 111 -5.22 16.96 -16.52
C LYS A 111 -6.47 17.36 -15.74
N ASN A 112 -6.70 16.80 -14.55
CA ASN A 112 -7.94 16.94 -13.77
C ASN A 112 -9.20 16.67 -14.61
N HIS A 113 -9.15 15.67 -15.50
CA HIS A 113 -10.28 15.25 -16.33
C HIS A 113 -10.91 13.97 -15.79
N PRO A 114 -12.22 13.73 -16.04
CA PRO A 114 -12.87 12.47 -15.70
C PRO A 114 -12.12 11.26 -16.28
N LEU A 115 -12.09 10.16 -15.54
CA LEU A 115 -11.50 8.91 -15.99
C LEU A 115 -12.46 8.22 -16.98
N GLU A 116 -12.21 8.39 -18.27
CA GLU A 116 -13.03 7.81 -19.36
C GLU A 116 -12.33 6.67 -20.11
N GLY A 117 -11.30 6.10 -19.49
CA GLY A 117 -10.47 5.06 -20.07
C GLY A 117 -11.20 3.74 -20.35
N ASN A 118 -10.83 3.07 -21.45
CA ASN A 118 -11.34 1.72 -21.78
C ASN A 118 -10.47 0.64 -21.13
N ALA A 119 -9.17 0.88 -20.97
CA ALA A 119 -8.28 -0.09 -20.35
C ALA A 119 -8.60 -0.29 -18.86
N ILE A 120 -8.87 0.77 -18.11
CA ILE A 120 -9.28 0.63 -16.70
C ILE A 120 -10.58 -0.17 -16.55
N LYS A 121 -11.54 0.00 -17.47
CA LYS A 121 -12.81 -0.76 -17.46
C LYS A 121 -12.56 -2.24 -17.74
N ARG A 122 -11.75 -2.56 -18.75
CA ARG A 122 -11.35 -3.95 -19.04
C ARG A 122 -10.61 -4.58 -17.85
N LEU A 123 -9.74 -3.82 -17.19
CA LEU A 123 -9.01 -4.30 -16.01
C LEU A 123 -9.94 -4.55 -14.81
N GLU A 124 -10.96 -3.71 -14.60
CA GLU A 124 -12.01 -3.98 -13.60
C GLU A 124 -12.85 -5.22 -13.97
N LYS A 125 -13.15 -5.47 -15.25
CA LYS A 125 -13.81 -6.74 -15.67
C LYS A 125 -12.99 -7.97 -15.27
N VAL A 126 -11.66 -7.93 -15.47
CA VAL A 126 -10.77 -9.02 -15.02
C VAL A 126 -10.84 -9.18 -13.50
N ARG A 127 -10.89 -8.08 -12.75
CA ARG A 127 -11.06 -8.13 -11.29
C ARG A 127 -12.39 -8.77 -10.88
N GLU A 128 -13.48 -8.39 -11.54
CA GLU A 128 -14.81 -8.93 -11.29
C GLU A 128 -14.86 -10.42 -11.60
N TYR A 129 -14.24 -10.86 -12.70
CA TYR A 129 -14.09 -12.27 -13.04
C TYR A 129 -13.40 -13.05 -11.92
N ILE A 130 -12.22 -12.60 -11.48
CA ILE A 130 -11.46 -13.25 -10.41
C ILE A 130 -12.28 -13.31 -9.12
N LYS A 131 -12.96 -12.21 -8.75
CA LYS A 131 -13.80 -12.17 -7.55
C LYS A 131 -15.01 -13.11 -7.64
N SER A 132 -15.59 -13.27 -8.83
CA SER A 132 -16.75 -14.14 -9.04
C SER A 132 -16.41 -15.63 -8.80
N ILE A 133 -15.18 -16.03 -9.13
CA ILE A 133 -14.67 -17.39 -8.92
C ILE A 133 -14.20 -17.58 -7.49
N ALA A 134 -13.41 -16.63 -6.98
CA ALA A 134 -12.72 -16.79 -5.71
C ALA A 134 -13.59 -16.51 -4.48
N LEU A 135 -14.78 -15.91 -4.63
CA LEU A 135 -15.69 -15.59 -3.53
C LEU A 135 -15.03 -14.83 -2.35
N ASN A 136 -14.02 -14.00 -2.66
CA ASN A 136 -13.15 -13.26 -1.72
C ASN A 136 -12.16 -14.11 -0.89
N ASP A 137 -11.97 -15.39 -1.20
CA ASP A 137 -10.86 -16.18 -0.65
C ASP A 137 -9.55 -15.79 -1.35
N THR A 138 -8.58 -15.33 -0.57
CA THR A 138 -7.26 -14.91 -1.08
C THR A 138 -6.50 -16.08 -1.71
N ALA A 139 -6.62 -17.30 -1.18
CA ALA A 139 -5.97 -18.47 -1.76
C ALA A 139 -6.56 -18.79 -3.15
N ALA A 140 -7.89 -18.72 -3.27
CA ALA A 140 -8.58 -18.88 -4.54
C ALA A 140 -8.21 -17.76 -5.53
N ILE A 141 -8.10 -16.50 -5.09
CA ILE A 141 -7.64 -15.38 -5.94
C ILE A 141 -6.24 -15.66 -6.50
N ILE A 142 -5.32 -16.12 -5.65
CA ILE A 142 -3.94 -16.46 -6.08
C ILE A 142 -3.98 -17.59 -7.11
N SER A 143 -4.78 -18.64 -6.87
CA SER A 143 -4.93 -19.76 -7.80
C SER A 143 -5.49 -19.30 -9.15
N THR A 144 -6.59 -18.56 -9.15
CA THR A 144 -7.21 -18.03 -10.38
C THR A 144 -6.27 -17.10 -11.13
N LEU A 145 -5.54 -16.23 -10.44
CA LEU A 145 -4.53 -15.39 -11.08
C LEU A 145 -3.41 -16.20 -11.72
N SER A 146 -2.97 -17.26 -11.05
CA SER A 146 -1.90 -18.14 -11.57
C SER A 146 -2.36 -18.91 -12.81
N GLU A 147 -3.62 -19.33 -12.84
CA GLU A 147 -4.25 -19.97 -13.99
C GLU A 147 -4.40 -19.00 -15.16
N LEU A 148 -4.90 -17.80 -14.89
CA LEU A 148 -5.10 -16.74 -15.89
C LEU A 148 -3.78 -16.24 -16.50
N ILE A 149 -2.68 -16.24 -15.72
CA ILE A 149 -1.33 -15.95 -16.24
C ILE A 149 -0.83 -17.08 -17.15
N ARG A 150 -1.25 -18.33 -16.89
CA ARG A 150 -0.80 -19.50 -17.65
C ARG A 150 -1.63 -19.71 -18.93
N ASP A 151 -2.91 -19.34 -18.92
CA ASP A 151 -3.85 -19.50 -20.03
C ASP A 151 -4.17 -18.14 -20.69
N ASP A 152 -3.36 -17.78 -21.68
CA ASP A 152 -3.46 -16.49 -22.40
C ASP A 152 -4.72 -16.40 -23.29
N ASP A 153 -5.26 -17.55 -23.72
CA ASP A 153 -6.48 -17.63 -24.53
C ASP A 153 -7.71 -17.26 -23.68
N GLU A 154 -7.80 -17.79 -22.46
CA GLU A 154 -8.86 -17.46 -21.51
C GLU A 154 -8.86 -15.95 -21.16
N MET A 155 -7.68 -15.37 -20.95
CA MET A 155 -7.54 -13.93 -20.74
C MET A 155 -8.08 -13.13 -21.91
N SER A 156 -7.73 -13.52 -23.14
CA SER A 156 -8.18 -12.82 -24.35
C SER A 156 -9.71 -12.84 -24.47
N ILE A 157 -10.35 -13.97 -24.15
CA ILE A 157 -11.81 -14.09 -24.14
C ILE A 157 -12.46 -13.14 -23.12
N ILE A 158 -11.88 -12.98 -21.93
CA ILE A 158 -12.39 -12.06 -20.90
C ILE A 158 -12.27 -10.59 -21.35
N LEU A 159 -11.23 -10.26 -22.10
CA LEU A 159 -10.97 -8.91 -22.57
C LEU A 159 -11.82 -8.50 -23.79
N GLU A 160 -12.32 -9.46 -24.56
CA GLU A 160 -13.18 -9.24 -25.74
C GLU A 160 -14.67 -9.10 -25.41
N GLN A 161 -15.11 -9.53 -24.21
CA GLN A 161 -16.47 -9.34 -23.68
C GLN A 161 -16.64 -7.96 -23.03
#